data_AF-A0A1U8AXA7-F1
#
_entry.id   AF-A0A1U8AXA7-F1
#
_cell.length_a   1.000
_cell.length_b   1.000
_cell.length_c   1.000
_cell.angle_alpha   90.00
_cell.angle_beta   90.00
_cell.angle_gamma   90.00
#
_symmetry.space_group_name_H-M   'P 1'
#
loop_
_entity.id
_entity.type
_entity.pdbx_description
1 polymer ?
#
loop_
_entity_poly.entity_id
_entity_poly.type
_entity_poly.pdbx_seq_one_letter_code
_entity_poly.pdbx_strand_id
1 'polypeptide(L)'
;MANGDCSLIMNDKMRRRGSSDGCMNTPPSPPPPLHSFEVLRRTPLNRAFALVYATAISALLYRHALCLLSSSATTFFSFSLSFSLLISDAVLAFMWVARQAFRMRPVRRKVLIENLSRVVDEKNFPALDVFICTADPFKEPPLSVVNTALSVMAYDYPTDKVSVYVSDDGGSQLTLFAFMEAAKFATHWLPFCKEFRIEERCPDAYFGSTHSCAQTEKMKMMYESMKAKVEGVMERRGGPVDDVITNHHHRQAFNKWTSGFTRRDHPTIIEVLLDSGTDKDITGRAMPNLVYVSREKSSSWPHHFKAGALNPI
;
A
#
# COMPACT_ATOMS: atom_id res chain seq x y z
N MET A 1 -37.16 -24.10 6.08
CA MET A 1 -36.59 -25.06 7.06
C MET A 1 -35.20 -25.45 6.58
N ALA A 2 -34.17 -24.83 7.17
CA ALA A 2 -32.81 -25.35 7.31
C ALA A 2 -31.99 -24.23 8.00
N ASN A 3 -32.13 -24.15 9.32
CA ASN A 3 -31.20 -23.40 10.17
C ASN A 3 -29.91 -24.23 10.25
N GLY A 4 -28.80 -23.65 9.82
CA GLY A 4 -27.47 -24.22 10.00
C GLY A 4 -26.70 -23.39 11.01
N ASP A 5 -26.60 -23.92 12.23
CA ASP A 5 -25.88 -23.35 13.37
C ASP A 5 -24.40 -23.10 13.06
N CYS A 6 -23.97 -21.86 13.25
CA CYS A 6 -22.57 -21.42 13.14
C CYS A 6 -21.90 -21.42 14.52
N SER A 7 -21.98 -22.55 15.24
CA SER A 7 -21.55 -22.64 16.65
C SER A 7 -20.83 -23.95 16.99
N LEU A 8 -19.99 -24.47 16.10
CA LEU A 8 -19.23 -25.71 16.37
C LEU A 8 -17.78 -25.67 15.85
N ILE A 9 -17.01 -24.64 16.21
CA ILE A 9 -15.53 -24.73 16.25
C ILE A 9 -15.00 -23.95 17.46
N MET A 10 -15.47 -24.30 18.66
CA MET A 10 -14.91 -23.80 19.92
C MET A 10 -15.13 -24.87 20.98
N ASN A 11 -14.28 -25.89 20.99
CA ASN A 11 -13.97 -26.73 22.16
C ASN A 11 -12.94 -27.80 21.79
N ASP A 12 -11.68 -27.41 21.58
CA ASP A 12 -10.58 -28.39 21.68
C ASP A 12 -9.23 -27.82 22.15
N LYS A 13 -9.19 -26.57 22.67
CA LYS A 13 -7.94 -25.91 23.08
C LYS A 13 -7.74 -25.76 24.59
N MET A 14 -8.63 -26.34 25.41
CA MET A 14 -8.68 -26.15 26.88
C MET A 14 -8.50 -27.45 27.69
N ARG A 15 -7.84 -28.49 27.14
CA ARG A 15 -7.65 -29.77 27.86
C ARG A 15 -6.22 -30.33 27.86
N ARG A 16 -5.20 -29.47 27.76
CA ARG A 16 -3.79 -29.88 27.95
C ARG A 16 -3.00 -28.84 28.75
N ARG A 17 -3.33 -28.68 30.02
CA ARG A 17 -2.39 -28.15 31.03
C ARG A 17 -2.57 -28.95 32.31
N GLY A 18 -1.60 -29.81 32.59
CA GLY A 18 -1.59 -30.68 33.76
C GLY A 18 -0.74 -31.92 33.55
N SER A 19 0.58 -31.73 33.38
CA SER A 19 1.57 -32.72 33.82
C SER A 19 2.92 -32.03 33.91
N SER A 20 3.29 -31.72 35.14
CA SER A 20 4.64 -31.37 35.57
C SER A 20 5.51 -32.61 35.55
N ASP A 21 6.60 -32.61 34.77
CA ASP A 21 7.73 -33.53 34.95
C ASP A 21 9.00 -32.99 34.28
N GLY A 22 10.12 -33.11 34.99
CA GLY A 22 11.44 -33.31 34.41
C GLY A 22 12.22 -32.09 33.92
N CYS A 23 13.06 -31.54 34.80
CA CYS A 23 14.18 -30.68 34.42
C CYS A 23 15.20 -31.50 33.61
N MET A 24 15.21 -31.31 32.28
CA MET A 24 16.36 -31.61 31.43
C MET A 24 16.70 -30.36 30.65
N ASN A 25 17.86 -29.77 30.97
CA ASN A 25 18.45 -28.65 30.24
C ASN A 25 18.91 -29.13 28.86
N THR A 26 17.97 -29.20 27.91
CA THR A 26 18.29 -29.17 26.50
C THR A 26 18.63 -27.71 26.12
N PRO A 27 19.69 -27.46 25.34
CA PRO A 27 19.95 -26.12 24.84
C PRO A 27 18.72 -25.65 24.05
N PRO A 28 18.30 -24.38 24.19
CA PRO A 28 17.10 -23.90 23.52
C PRO A 28 17.23 -24.14 22.02
N SER A 29 16.27 -24.88 21.45
CA SER A 29 16.19 -25.11 20.01
C SER A 29 16.19 -23.75 19.30
N PRO A 30 16.92 -23.60 18.18
CA PRO A 30 16.96 -22.33 17.47
C PRO A 30 15.55 -21.89 17.08
N PRO A 31 15.26 -20.58 17.11
CA PRO A 31 13.93 -20.07 16.78
C PRO A 31 13.55 -20.50 15.36
N PRO A 32 12.28 -20.85 15.12
CA PRO A 32 11.84 -21.27 13.80
C PRO A 32 12.04 -20.14 12.77
N PRO A 33 12.37 -20.46 11.51
CA PRO A 33 12.61 -19.45 10.49
C PRO A 33 11.32 -18.67 10.16
N LEU A 34 11.43 -17.35 10.03
CA LEU A 34 10.32 -16.46 9.66
C LEU A 34 10.11 -16.36 8.15
N HIS A 35 11.12 -16.74 7.36
CA HIS A 35 11.06 -16.75 5.91
C HIS A 35 11.88 -17.89 5.35
N SER A 36 11.52 -18.34 4.14
CA SER A 36 12.32 -19.27 3.36
C SER A 36 12.57 -18.73 1.96
N PHE A 37 13.65 -19.20 1.34
CA PHE A 37 13.94 -18.91 -0.05
C PHE A 37 14.18 -20.21 -0.81
N GLU A 38 13.58 -20.31 -2.00
CA GLU A 38 13.68 -21.47 -2.87
C GLU A 38 14.12 -21.00 -4.26
N VAL A 39 15.20 -21.57 -4.78
CA VAL A 39 15.61 -21.33 -6.17
C VAL A 39 14.64 -22.08 -7.08
N LEU A 40 14.10 -21.41 -8.10
CA LEU A 40 13.12 -22.05 -8.98
C LEU A 40 13.77 -23.18 -9.78
N ARG A 41 13.03 -24.29 -9.94
CA ARG A 41 13.44 -25.46 -10.75
C ARG A 41 13.77 -25.13 -12.20
N ARG A 42 13.28 -24.01 -12.74
CA ARG A 42 13.55 -23.53 -14.11
C ARG A 42 14.92 -22.86 -14.28
N THR A 43 15.68 -22.65 -13.22
CA THR A 43 17.03 -22.05 -13.26
C THR A 43 17.97 -22.70 -14.29
N PRO A 44 18.14 -24.04 -14.34
CA PRO A 44 18.97 -24.67 -15.36
C PRO A 44 18.45 -24.42 -16.80
N LEU A 45 17.13 -24.43 -17.02
CA LEU A 45 16.54 -24.13 -18.33
C LEU A 45 16.81 -22.68 -18.76
N ASN A 46 16.71 -21.73 -17.82
CA ASN A 46 17.02 -20.33 -18.10
C ASN A 46 18.50 -20.14 -18.45
N ARG A 47 19.41 -20.89 -17.81
CA ARG A 47 20.84 -20.84 -18.11
C ARG A 47 21.17 -21.46 -19.47
N ALA A 48 20.53 -22.59 -19.80
CA ALA A 48 20.65 -23.20 -21.12
C ALA A 48 20.13 -22.26 -22.22
N PHE A 49 18.97 -21.65 -22.01
CA PHE A 49 18.43 -20.62 -22.89
C PHE A 49 19.40 -19.42 -23.05
N ALA A 50 19.99 -18.95 -21.94
CA ALA A 50 20.99 -17.88 -21.97
C ALA A 50 22.18 -18.25 -22.85
N LEU A 51 22.69 -19.47 -22.70
CA LEU A 51 23.83 -19.96 -23.46
C LEU A 51 23.52 -19.98 -24.96
N VAL A 52 22.37 -20.55 -25.35
CA VAL A 52 21.95 -20.62 -26.76
C VAL A 52 21.79 -19.23 -27.39
N TYR A 53 21.19 -18.28 -26.68
CA TYR A 53 21.06 -16.93 -27.20
C TYR A 53 22.39 -16.17 -27.22
N ALA A 54 23.26 -16.37 -26.23
CA ALA A 54 24.58 -15.76 -26.21
C ALA A 54 25.45 -16.24 -27.38
N THR A 55 25.37 -17.54 -27.74
CA THR A 55 26.08 -18.05 -28.92
C THR A 55 25.52 -17.47 -30.22
N ALA A 56 24.19 -17.36 -30.35
CA ALA A 56 23.56 -16.75 -31.52
C ALA A 56 23.93 -15.27 -31.70
N ILE A 57 23.91 -14.49 -30.61
CA ILE A 57 24.32 -13.09 -30.60
C ILE A 57 25.81 -12.96 -30.96
N SER A 58 26.67 -13.80 -30.37
CA SER A 58 28.11 -13.78 -30.66
C SER A 58 28.39 -14.11 -32.13
N ALA A 59 27.70 -15.09 -32.70
CA ALA A 59 27.82 -15.45 -34.11
C ALA A 59 27.34 -14.31 -35.04
N LEU A 60 26.24 -13.64 -34.68
CA LEU A 60 25.74 -12.48 -35.43
C LEU A 60 26.77 -11.34 -35.43
N LEU A 61 27.27 -10.94 -34.26
CA LEU A 61 28.27 -9.88 -34.13
C LEU A 61 29.57 -10.23 -34.84
N TYR A 62 30.02 -11.50 -34.74
CA TYR A 62 31.20 -11.99 -35.45
C TYR A 62 31.04 -11.90 -36.97
N ARG A 63 29.87 -12.29 -37.50
CA ARG A 63 29.55 -12.16 -38.93
C ARG A 63 29.58 -10.69 -39.40
N HIS A 64 29.01 -9.77 -38.61
CA HIS A 64 29.05 -8.34 -38.92
C HIS A 64 30.48 -7.79 -38.91
N ALA A 65 31.30 -8.19 -37.94
CA ALA A 65 32.71 -7.81 -37.87
C ALA A 65 33.52 -8.36 -39.06
N LEU A 66 33.34 -9.63 -39.42
CA LEU A 66 33.99 -10.24 -40.59
C LEU A 66 33.57 -9.59 -41.91
N CYS A 67 32.28 -9.24 -42.04
CA CYS A 67 31.78 -8.56 -43.23
C CYS A 67 32.40 -7.16 -43.37
N LEU A 68 32.55 -6.42 -42.26
CA LEU A 68 33.22 -5.12 -42.27
C LEU A 68 34.73 -5.23 -42.59
N LEU A 69 35.40 -6.29 -42.11
CA LEU A 69 36.84 -6.51 -42.33
C LEU A 69 37.16 -7.06 -43.73
N SER A 70 36.31 -7.93 -44.28
CA SER A 70 36.53 -8.59 -45.59
C SER A 70 36.08 -7.73 -46.77
N SER A 71 35.27 -6.70 -46.56
CA SER A 71 34.72 -5.86 -47.62
C SER A 71 35.68 -4.73 -48.03
N SER A 72 36.85 -5.09 -48.56
CA SER A 72 37.89 -4.17 -49.04
C SER A 72 37.52 -3.37 -50.32
N ALA A 73 36.30 -3.52 -50.84
CA ALA A 73 35.84 -2.88 -52.08
C ALA A 73 34.36 -2.47 -52.05
N THR A 74 33.87 -1.92 -50.93
CA THR A 74 32.46 -1.46 -50.80
C THR A 74 32.33 0.05 -50.85
N THR A 75 31.28 0.52 -51.54
CA THR A 75 30.87 1.93 -51.58
C THR A 75 30.68 2.46 -50.16
N PHE A 76 31.04 3.73 -49.90
CA PHE A 76 30.88 4.41 -48.60
C PHE A 76 29.51 4.17 -47.94
N PHE A 77 28.45 4.12 -48.74
CA PHE A 77 27.08 3.83 -48.30
C PHE A 77 26.94 2.42 -47.67
N SER A 78 27.51 1.38 -48.28
CA SER A 78 27.45 0.00 -47.80
C SER A 78 28.25 -0.20 -46.51
N PHE A 79 29.38 0.51 -46.36
CA PHE A 79 30.15 0.54 -45.12
C PHE A 79 29.35 1.20 -43.99
N SER A 80 28.77 2.38 -44.25
CA SER A 80 27.95 3.13 -43.28
C SER A 80 26.74 2.33 -42.79
N LEU A 81 26.04 1.65 -43.71
CA LEU A 81 24.90 0.78 -43.38
C LEU A 81 25.34 -0.41 -42.51
N SER A 82 26.42 -1.11 -42.89
CA SER A 82 26.92 -2.28 -42.16
C SER A 82 27.43 -1.90 -40.76
N PHE A 83 28.08 -0.75 -40.64
CA PHE A 83 28.55 -0.20 -39.37
C PHE A 83 27.37 0.20 -38.45
N SER A 84 26.34 0.83 -39.01
CA SER A 84 25.12 1.19 -38.26
C SER A 84 24.37 -0.05 -37.75
N LEU A 85 24.29 -1.11 -38.57
CA LEU A 85 23.73 -2.40 -38.15
C LEU A 85 24.54 -3.05 -37.04
N LEU A 86 25.88 -3.05 -37.13
CA LEU A 86 26.74 -3.57 -36.06
C LEU A 86 26.51 -2.82 -34.73
N ILE A 87 26.43 -1.48 -34.78
CA ILE A 87 26.16 -0.68 -33.57
C ILE A 87 24.79 -1.01 -33.00
N SER A 88 23.75 -1.07 -33.84
CA SER A 88 22.40 -1.43 -33.41
C SER A 88 22.37 -2.79 -32.72
N ASP A 89 22.98 -3.81 -33.33
CA ASP A 89 23.02 -5.16 -32.78
C ASP A 89 23.88 -5.25 -31.50
N ALA A 90 24.96 -4.47 -31.39
CA ALA A 90 25.75 -4.37 -30.17
C ALA A 90 24.96 -3.75 -29.01
N VAL A 91 24.16 -2.71 -29.27
CA VAL A 91 23.28 -2.09 -28.27
C VAL A 91 22.17 -3.07 -27.86
N LEU A 92 21.55 -3.76 -28.82
CA LEU A 92 20.54 -4.80 -28.54
C LEU A 92 21.13 -5.97 -27.73
N ALA A 93 22.34 -6.42 -28.08
CA ALA A 93 23.07 -7.45 -27.34
C ALA A 93 23.36 -7.02 -25.90
N PHE A 94 23.83 -5.79 -25.70
CA PHE A 94 24.06 -5.22 -24.37
C PHE A 94 22.78 -5.17 -23.53
N MET A 95 21.68 -4.67 -24.09
CA MET A 95 20.38 -4.65 -23.41
C MET A 95 19.89 -6.08 -23.07
N TRP A 96 20.12 -7.05 -23.96
CA TRP A 96 19.78 -8.44 -23.71
C TRP A 96 20.60 -9.04 -22.56
N VAL A 97 21.93 -8.83 -22.54
CA VAL A 97 22.80 -9.31 -21.45
C VAL A 97 22.38 -8.71 -20.11
N ALA A 98 22.15 -7.39 -20.07
CA ALA A 98 21.70 -6.69 -18.88
C ALA A 98 20.36 -7.24 -18.35
N ARG A 99 19.40 -7.55 -19.24
CA ARG A 99 18.13 -8.17 -18.87
C ARG A 99 18.29 -9.63 -18.44
N GLN A 100 19.18 -10.38 -19.09
CA GLN A 100 19.38 -11.79 -18.82
C GLN A 100 19.99 -12.04 -17.44
N ALA A 101 20.80 -11.11 -16.92
CA ALA A 101 21.33 -11.16 -15.55
C ALA A 101 20.23 -11.41 -14.50
N PHE A 102 19.07 -10.77 -14.61
CA PHE A 102 17.93 -10.96 -13.70
C PHE A 102 17.24 -12.33 -13.84
N ARG A 103 17.48 -13.06 -14.94
CA ARG A 103 16.86 -14.36 -15.23
C ARG A 103 17.76 -15.56 -14.90
N MET A 104 19.03 -15.33 -14.54
CA MET A 104 20.03 -16.38 -14.29
C MET A 104 19.81 -17.18 -13.01
N ARG A 105 19.11 -16.59 -12.02
CA ARG A 105 18.80 -17.25 -10.73
C ARG A 105 17.51 -16.68 -10.12
N PRO A 106 16.34 -16.99 -10.68
CA PRO A 106 15.08 -16.57 -10.08
C PRO A 106 14.86 -17.29 -8.74
N VAL A 107 14.53 -16.52 -7.71
CA VAL A 107 14.30 -17.01 -6.34
C VAL A 107 12.87 -16.69 -5.92
N ARG A 108 12.18 -17.68 -5.33
CA ARG A 108 10.89 -17.51 -4.66
C ARG A 108 11.13 -17.36 -3.17
N ARG A 109 10.56 -16.33 -2.55
CA ARG A 109 10.55 -16.15 -1.10
C ARG A 109 9.17 -16.51 -0.56
N LYS A 110 9.11 -17.21 0.57
CA LYS A 110 7.87 -17.48 1.30
C LYS A 110 8.01 -16.91 2.71
N VAL A 111 6.95 -16.26 3.18
CA VAL A 111 6.86 -15.73 4.54
C VAL A 111 6.09 -16.74 5.38
N LEU A 112 6.58 -17.06 6.58
CA LEU A 112 6.00 -18.04 7.49
C LEU A 112 5.40 -17.33 8.71
N ILE A 113 4.22 -16.71 8.50
CA ILE A 113 3.54 -15.89 9.51
C ILE A 113 3.22 -16.69 10.78
N GLU A 114 2.93 -17.99 10.65
CA GLU A 114 2.66 -18.90 11.77
C GLU A 114 3.80 -19.00 12.78
N ASN A 115 5.04 -18.73 12.35
CA ASN A 115 6.21 -18.74 13.23
C ASN A 115 6.41 -17.40 13.92
N LEU A 116 5.79 -16.31 13.45
CA LEU A 116 5.99 -14.96 13.99
C LEU A 116 5.61 -14.90 15.47
N SER A 117 4.43 -15.41 15.83
CA SER A 117 3.94 -15.45 17.21
C SER A 117 4.73 -16.36 18.14
N ARG A 118 5.60 -17.22 17.60
CA ARG A 118 6.52 -18.07 18.38
C ARG A 118 7.87 -17.39 18.64
N VAL A 119 8.22 -16.37 17.86
CA VAL A 119 9.52 -15.70 17.91
C VAL A 119 9.40 -14.31 18.54
N VAL A 120 8.30 -13.61 18.29
CA VAL A 120 8.08 -12.23 18.75
C VAL A 120 6.66 -12.09 19.27
N ASP A 121 6.53 -11.63 20.51
CA ASP A 121 5.25 -11.21 21.07
C ASP A 121 4.73 -9.96 20.35
N GLU A 122 3.41 -9.84 20.16
CA GLU A 122 2.78 -8.68 19.51
C GLU A 122 3.14 -7.34 20.19
N LYS A 123 3.36 -7.37 21.51
CA LYS A 123 3.81 -6.21 22.30
C LYS A 123 5.21 -5.70 21.89
N ASN A 124 6.01 -6.54 21.25
CA ASN A 124 7.35 -6.20 20.77
C ASN A 124 7.40 -5.91 19.27
N PHE A 125 6.24 -5.91 18.60
CA PHE A 125 6.16 -5.47 17.21
C PHE A 125 6.63 -4.02 17.05
N PRO A 126 7.32 -3.67 15.96
CA PRO A 126 7.70 -2.29 15.69
C PRO A 126 6.47 -1.39 15.46
N ALA A 127 6.61 -0.09 15.65
CA ALA A 127 5.61 0.85 15.15
C ALA A 127 5.64 0.86 13.61
N LEU A 128 4.48 1.06 13.00
CA LEU A 128 4.27 1.10 11.56
C LEU A 128 3.63 2.43 11.17
N ASP A 129 4.38 3.22 10.43
CA ASP A 129 3.88 4.45 9.81
C ASP A 129 3.55 4.19 8.35
N VAL A 130 2.31 4.51 7.95
CA VAL A 130 1.82 4.32 6.59
C VAL A 130 1.50 5.67 5.96
N PHE A 131 2.19 5.98 4.86
CA PHE A 131 2.00 7.22 4.13
C PHE A 131 1.08 7.03 2.92
N ILE A 132 -0.02 7.77 2.88
CA ILE A 132 -0.97 7.82 1.77
C ILE A 132 -0.87 9.20 1.13
N CYS A 133 -0.28 9.28 -0.06
CA CYS A 133 -0.18 10.52 -0.80
C CYS A 133 -1.37 10.70 -1.75
N THR A 134 -1.97 11.88 -1.74
CA THR A 134 -2.94 12.32 -2.75
C THR A 134 -2.59 13.74 -3.21
N ALA A 135 -3.01 14.12 -4.41
CA ALA A 135 -2.65 15.42 -4.98
C ALA A 135 -3.82 16.24 -5.51
N ASP A 136 -4.91 15.62 -5.94
CA ASP A 136 -6.02 16.31 -6.61
C ASP A 136 -7.34 15.56 -6.38
N PRO A 137 -8.31 16.13 -5.65
CA PRO A 137 -9.56 15.45 -5.30
C PRO A 137 -10.44 15.12 -6.52
N PHE A 138 -10.22 15.76 -7.67
CA PHE A 138 -11.01 15.49 -8.89
C PHE A 138 -10.38 14.42 -9.77
N LYS A 139 -9.07 14.21 -9.67
CA LYS A 139 -8.36 13.11 -10.36
C LYS A 139 -8.27 11.85 -9.51
N GLU A 140 -8.16 12.05 -8.20
CA GLU A 140 -8.08 11.02 -7.16
C GLU A 140 -9.23 11.27 -6.18
N PRO A 141 -10.44 10.74 -6.44
CA PRO A 141 -11.60 11.00 -5.60
C PRO A 141 -11.32 10.71 -4.12
N PRO A 142 -11.61 11.65 -3.18
CA PRO A 142 -11.34 11.49 -1.76
C PRO A 142 -11.88 10.19 -1.16
N LEU A 143 -13.03 9.70 -1.65
CA LEU A 143 -13.62 8.44 -1.20
C LEU A 143 -12.71 7.23 -1.46
N SER A 144 -12.00 7.18 -2.60
CA SER A 144 -11.04 6.10 -2.91
C SER A 144 -9.85 6.11 -1.96
N VAL A 145 -9.35 7.30 -1.64
CA VAL A 145 -8.25 7.50 -0.69
C VAL A 145 -8.68 7.14 0.74
N VAL A 146 -9.89 7.54 1.13
CA VAL A 146 -10.53 7.17 2.40
C VAL A 146 -10.66 5.65 2.54
N ASN A 147 -11.15 4.96 1.52
CA ASN A 147 -11.28 3.50 1.53
C ASN A 147 -9.92 2.79 1.69
N THR A 148 -8.87 3.34 1.07
CA THR A 148 -7.50 2.86 1.25
C THR A 148 -7.04 3.04 2.69
N ALA A 149 -7.27 4.21 3.29
CA ALA A 149 -6.89 4.49 4.67
C ALA A 149 -7.66 3.62 5.68
N LEU A 150 -8.97 3.47 5.50
CA LEU A 150 -9.80 2.59 6.34
C LEU A 150 -9.34 1.13 6.26
N SER A 151 -8.92 0.67 5.08
CA SER A 151 -8.35 -0.66 4.90
C SER A 151 -7.04 -0.83 5.68
N VAL A 152 -6.13 0.14 5.60
CA VAL A 152 -4.85 0.15 6.33
C VAL A 152 -5.05 0.20 7.84
N MET A 153 -5.90 1.10 8.33
CA MET A 153 -6.21 1.22 9.75
C MET A 153 -6.84 -0.06 10.32
N ALA A 154 -7.50 -0.83 9.46
CA ALA A 154 -8.07 -2.12 9.80
C ALA A 154 -7.10 -3.28 9.59
N TYR A 155 -5.79 -3.09 9.55
CA TYR A 155 -4.84 -4.21 9.49
C TYR A 155 -4.91 -5.08 10.76
N ASP A 156 -4.54 -6.35 10.63
CA ASP A 156 -4.37 -7.25 11.78
C ASP A 156 -3.04 -6.97 12.48
N TYR A 157 -2.97 -5.79 13.12
CA TYR A 157 -1.82 -5.28 13.84
C TYR A 157 -2.29 -4.56 15.12
N PRO A 158 -1.46 -4.42 16.16
CA PRO A 158 -1.79 -3.60 17.32
C PRO A 158 -2.15 -2.17 16.90
N THR A 159 -3.34 -1.70 17.28
CA THR A 159 -3.88 -0.39 16.84
C THR A 159 -3.06 0.78 17.37
N ASP A 160 -2.46 0.62 18.54
CA ASP A 160 -1.53 1.56 19.18
C ASP A 160 -0.18 1.69 18.45
N LYS A 161 0.08 0.84 17.44
CA LYS A 161 1.33 0.81 16.68
C LYS A 161 1.17 1.16 15.22
N VAL A 162 -0.05 1.37 14.74
CA VAL A 162 -0.29 1.81 13.36
C VAL A 162 -0.60 3.30 13.38
N SER A 163 0.17 4.06 12.62
CA SER A 163 -0.10 5.47 12.36
C SER A 163 -0.27 5.67 10.86
N VAL A 164 -1.36 6.30 10.45
CA VAL A 164 -1.66 6.59 9.04
C VAL A 164 -1.54 8.08 8.80
N TYR A 165 -0.64 8.45 7.89
CA TYR A 165 -0.37 9.81 7.49
C TYR A 165 -0.89 10.04 6.08
N VAL A 166 -1.85 10.95 5.94
CA VAL A 166 -2.42 11.34 4.66
C VAL A 166 -1.74 12.61 4.20
N SER A 167 -0.85 12.50 3.22
CA SER A 167 -0.15 13.61 2.61
C SER A 167 -0.94 14.13 1.40
N ASP A 168 -1.64 15.25 1.57
CA ASP A 168 -2.38 15.93 0.52
C ASP A 168 -1.56 17.07 -0.10
N ASP A 169 -0.95 16.81 -1.25
CA ASP A 169 -0.22 17.80 -2.04
C ASP A 169 -1.18 18.84 -2.69
N GLY A 170 -2.49 18.58 -2.69
CA GLY A 170 -3.51 19.50 -3.18
C GLY A 170 -3.97 20.54 -2.17
N GLY A 171 -3.79 20.27 -0.87
CA GLY A 171 -4.35 21.07 0.23
C GLY A 171 -5.85 21.21 0.11
N SER A 172 -6.58 20.13 -0.19
CA SER A 172 -8.00 20.17 -0.49
C SER A 172 -8.85 20.06 0.78
N GLN A 173 -9.77 21.02 0.95
CA GLN A 173 -10.84 20.93 1.96
C GLN A 173 -11.68 19.65 1.79
N LEU A 174 -11.91 19.22 0.55
CA LEU A 174 -12.73 18.02 0.26
C LEU A 174 -12.05 16.76 0.81
N THR A 175 -10.73 16.66 0.64
CA THR A 175 -9.94 15.56 1.20
C THR A 175 -10.02 15.56 2.72
N LEU A 176 -9.75 16.70 3.37
CA LEU A 176 -9.85 16.81 4.83
C LEU A 176 -11.26 16.42 5.33
N PHE A 177 -12.31 16.95 4.70
CA PHE A 177 -13.69 16.64 5.06
C PHE A 177 -14.00 15.15 4.92
N ALA A 178 -13.59 14.52 3.82
CA ALA A 178 -13.79 13.09 3.60
C ALA A 178 -13.11 12.26 4.70
N PHE A 179 -11.89 12.65 5.10
CA PHE A 179 -11.16 11.98 6.17
C PHE A 179 -11.75 12.23 7.57
N MET A 180 -12.39 13.37 7.82
CA MET A 180 -13.14 13.60 9.05
C MET A 180 -14.39 12.72 9.16
N GLU A 181 -15.15 12.56 8.07
CA GLU A 181 -16.29 11.63 8.06
C GLU A 181 -15.81 10.17 8.13
N ALA A 182 -14.67 9.84 7.50
CA ALA A 182 -14.02 8.55 7.61
C ALA A 182 -13.59 8.23 9.05
N ALA A 183 -13.02 9.18 9.77
CA ALA A 183 -12.63 9.00 11.17
C ALA A 183 -13.82 8.60 12.05
N LYS A 184 -14.99 9.23 11.84
CA LYS A 184 -16.23 8.86 12.52
C LYS A 184 -16.67 7.44 12.17
N PHE A 185 -16.65 7.08 10.89
CA PHE A 185 -17.01 5.74 10.44
C PHE A 185 -16.03 4.67 10.94
N ALA A 186 -14.73 4.98 11.00
CA ALA A 186 -13.66 4.07 11.45
C ALA A 186 -13.93 3.51 12.84
N THR A 187 -14.48 4.33 13.77
CA THR A 187 -14.83 3.89 15.13
C THR A 187 -15.78 2.69 15.18
N HIS A 188 -16.54 2.46 14.11
CA HIS A 188 -17.46 1.33 13.94
C HIS A 188 -16.87 0.26 13.01
N TRP A 189 -16.22 0.68 11.93
CA TRP A 189 -15.66 -0.22 10.92
C TRP A 189 -14.50 -1.08 11.43
N LEU A 190 -13.55 -0.49 12.15
CA LEU A 190 -12.36 -1.19 12.65
C LEU A 190 -12.70 -2.37 13.58
N PRO A 191 -13.53 -2.20 14.64
CA PRO A 191 -13.92 -3.32 15.49
C PRO A 191 -14.76 -4.34 14.72
N PHE A 192 -15.61 -3.92 13.79
CA PHE A 192 -16.38 -4.82 12.93
C PHE A 192 -15.46 -5.71 12.07
N CYS A 193 -14.43 -5.15 11.43
CA CYS A 193 -13.44 -5.95 10.69
C CYS A 193 -12.75 -6.98 11.56
N LYS A 194 -12.40 -6.61 12.80
CA LYS A 194 -11.68 -7.47 13.74
C LYS A 194 -12.58 -8.58 14.31
N GLU A 195 -13.81 -8.26 14.66
CA GLU A 195 -14.79 -9.19 15.22
C GLU A 195 -15.22 -10.25 14.20
N PHE A 196 -15.55 -9.82 12.99
CA PHE A 196 -16.01 -10.72 11.92
C PHE A 196 -14.85 -11.30 11.07
N ARG A 197 -13.60 -11.00 11.42
CA ARG A 197 -12.38 -11.44 10.70
C ARG A 197 -12.48 -11.22 9.19
N ILE A 198 -12.91 -10.02 8.82
CA ILE A 198 -13.07 -9.65 7.42
C ILE A 198 -11.70 -9.72 6.73
N GLU A 199 -11.62 -10.34 5.55
CA GLU A 199 -10.38 -10.35 4.76
C GLU A 199 -10.28 -9.09 3.89
N GLU A 200 -11.37 -8.72 3.23
CA GLU A 200 -11.47 -7.51 2.41
C GLU A 200 -11.76 -6.28 3.30
N ARG A 201 -10.69 -5.61 3.75
CA ARG A 201 -10.78 -4.49 4.70
C ARG A 201 -11.18 -3.16 4.04
N CYS A 202 -11.19 -3.08 2.71
CA CYS A 202 -11.69 -1.94 1.97
C CYS A 202 -13.24 -1.95 2.01
N PRO A 203 -13.90 -0.95 2.62
CA PRO A 203 -15.36 -0.94 2.73
C PRO A 203 -16.07 -1.01 1.37
N ASP A 204 -15.60 -0.25 0.37
CA ASP A 204 -16.19 -0.23 -0.97
C ASP A 204 -16.13 -1.59 -1.65
N ALA A 205 -14.99 -2.29 -1.54
CA ALA A 205 -14.81 -3.61 -2.11
C ALA A 205 -15.65 -4.66 -1.34
N TYR A 206 -15.67 -4.57 -0.01
CA TYR A 206 -16.43 -5.48 0.85
C TYR A 206 -17.95 -5.37 0.66
N PHE A 207 -18.49 -4.15 0.52
CA PHE A 207 -19.92 -3.95 0.29
C PHE A 207 -20.32 -4.08 -1.18
N GLY A 208 -19.34 -4.05 -2.09
CA GLY A 208 -19.52 -4.40 -3.50
C GLY A 208 -19.72 -5.90 -3.74
N SER A 209 -19.29 -6.76 -2.82
CA SER A 209 -19.54 -8.21 -2.86
C SER A 209 -20.84 -8.61 -2.14
N THR A 210 -21.43 -9.73 -2.56
CA THR A 210 -22.69 -10.25 -2.00
C THR A 210 -22.49 -10.92 -0.65
N HIS A 211 -22.41 -10.12 0.42
CA HIS A 211 -22.48 -10.60 1.81
C HIS A 211 -23.75 -10.09 2.48
N SER A 212 -24.72 -10.97 2.77
CA SER A 212 -25.98 -10.60 3.43
C SER A 212 -26.07 -11.14 4.86
N CYS A 213 -26.03 -10.22 5.82
CA CYS A 213 -26.39 -10.45 7.22
C CYS A 213 -26.92 -9.13 7.81
N ALA A 214 -27.80 -9.17 8.81
CA ALA A 214 -28.40 -7.98 9.41
C ALA A 214 -27.35 -7.01 10.01
N GLN A 215 -26.28 -7.54 10.62
CA GLN A 215 -25.16 -6.73 11.14
C GLN A 215 -24.37 -6.07 10.02
N THR A 216 -24.16 -6.80 8.91
CA THR A 216 -23.55 -6.27 7.68
C THR A 216 -24.40 -5.14 7.08
N GLU A 217 -25.73 -5.24 7.13
CA GLU A 217 -26.63 -4.21 6.60
C GLU A 217 -26.56 -2.92 7.41
N LYS A 218 -26.50 -2.99 8.75
CA LYS A 218 -26.29 -1.80 9.57
C LYS A 218 -24.97 -1.10 9.23
N MET A 219 -23.89 -1.87 9.09
CA MET A 219 -22.58 -1.30 8.74
C MET A 219 -22.59 -0.71 7.32
N LYS A 220 -23.24 -1.39 6.38
CA LYS A 220 -23.43 -0.91 5.00
C LYS A 220 -24.17 0.42 4.98
N MET A 221 -25.26 0.55 5.72
CA MET A 221 -25.99 1.82 5.83
C MET A 221 -25.11 2.96 6.37
N MET A 222 -24.23 2.68 7.34
CA MET A 222 -23.29 3.69 7.86
C MET A 222 -22.23 4.08 6.80
N TYR A 223 -21.71 3.11 6.05
CA TYR A 223 -20.79 3.36 4.93
C TYR A 223 -21.45 4.20 3.84
N GLU A 224 -22.64 3.81 3.37
CA GLU A 224 -23.39 4.55 2.36
C GLU A 224 -23.77 5.96 2.83
N SER A 225 -24.08 6.14 4.12
CA SER A 225 -24.32 7.46 4.70
C SER A 225 -23.07 8.35 4.65
N MET A 226 -21.90 7.81 5.02
CA MET A 226 -20.63 8.52 4.90
C MET A 226 -20.33 8.87 3.44
N LYS A 227 -20.46 7.89 2.54
CA LYS A 227 -20.25 8.03 1.10
C LYS A 227 -21.12 9.13 0.50
N ALA A 228 -22.43 9.10 0.76
CA ALA A 228 -23.37 10.10 0.26
C ALA A 228 -23.07 11.52 0.76
N LYS A 229 -22.59 11.69 2.01
CA LYS A 229 -22.15 13.00 2.50
C LYS A 229 -20.93 13.51 1.74
N VAL A 230 -19.92 12.66 1.54
CA VAL A 230 -18.70 13.03 0.83
C VAL A 230 -19.01 13.37 -0.63
N GLU A 231 -19.77 12.53 -1.32
CA GLU A 231 -20.19 12.74 -2.71
C GLU A 231 -21.05 14.01 -2.84
N GLY A 232 -21.99 14.25 -1.92
CA GLY A 232 -22.82 15.45 -1.92
C GLY A 232 -22.04 16.76 -1.76
N VAL A 233 -20.90 16.75 -1.05
CA VAL A 233 -19.99 17.92 -0.97
C VAL A 233 -19.14 18.05 -2.23
N MET A 234 -18.69 16.94 -2.82
CA MET A 234 -17.95 16.94 -4.08
C MET A 234 -18.78 17.49 -5.25
N GLU A 235 -20.07 17.14 -5.32
CA GLU A 235 -21.01 17.62 -6.35
C GLU A 235 -21.24 19.14 -6.28
N ARG A 236 -21.18 19.72 -5.07
CA ARG A 236 -21.22 21.18 -4.85
C ARG A 236 -19.93 21.89 -5.29
N ARG A 237 -18.97 21.15 -5.86
CA ARG A 237 -17.73 21.66 -6.47
C ARG A 237 -16.87 22.51 -5.52
N GLY A 238 -16.88 22.18 -4.23
CA GLY A 238 -16.13 22.94 -3.21
C GLY A 238 -16.82 24.22 -2.74
N GLY A 239 -18.16 24.29 -2.81
CA GLY A 239 -18.92 25.25 -2.01
C GLY A 239 -18.59 25.13 -0.51
N PRO A 240 -18.95 26.13 0.32
CA PRO A 240 -18.51 26.19 1.72
C PRO A 240 -18.80 24.89 2.47
N VAL A 241 -17.74 24.17 2.86
CA VAL A 241 -17.86 22.93 3.66
C VAL A 241 -18.41 23.25 5.06
N ASP A 242 -18.22 24.49 5.50
CA ASP A 242 -18.73 25.11 6.73
C ASP A 242 -20.21 24.86 7.02
N ASP A 243 -21.07 24.81 5.99
CA ASP A 243 -22.51 24.65 6.15
C ASP A 243 -22.93 23.20 6.41
N VAL A 244 -22.05 22.24 6.09
CA VAL A 244 -22.29 20.80 6.23
C VAL A 244 -21.75 20.27 7.57
N ILE A 245 -20.80 20.99 8.17
CA ILE A 245 -20.15 20.56 9.40
C ILE A 245 -20.95 21.03 10.62
N THR A 246 -21.54 20.07 11.32
CA THR A 246 -22.30 20.33 12.55
C THR A 246 -21.44 20.50 13.81
N ASN A 247 -20.18 20.03 13.80
CA ASN A 247 -19.30 20.09 14.97
C ASN A 247 -18.41 21.35 14.92
N HIS A 248 -18.48 22.17 15.98
CA HIS A 248 -17.73 23.43 16.09
C HIS A 248 -16.20 23.23 15.99
N HIS A 249 -15.66 22.15 16.55
CA HIS A 249 -14.22 21.83 16.43
C HIS A 249 -13.84 21.50 15.00
N HIS A 250 -14.70 20.77 14.29
CA HIS A 250 -14.43 20.41 12.90
C HIS A 250 -14.47 21.64 12.01
N ARG A 251 -15.36 22.61 12.29
CA ARG A 251 -15.44 23.87 11.56
C ARG A 251 -14.18 24.73 11.72
N GLN A 252 -13.58 24.74 12.91
CA GLN A 252 -12.34 25.48 13.16
C GLN A 252 -11.16 25.00 12.30
N ALA A 253 -11.10 23.71 11.95
CA ALA A 253 -10.05 23.18 11.07
C ALA A 253 -10.08 23.81 9.66
N PHE A 254 -11.27 24.18 9.16
CA PHE A 254 -11.44 24.78 7.83
C PHE A 254 -11.12 26.27 7.78
N ASN A 255 -10.99 26.95 8.93
CA ASN A 255 -10.58 28.36 8.99
C ASN A 255 -9.18 28.60 8.39
N LYS A 256 -8.38 27.54 8.20
CA LYS A 256 -7.06 27.58 7.55
C LYS A 256 -7.14 27.90 6.05
N TRP A 257 -8.29 27.66 5.41
CA TRP A 257 -8.50 27.98 4.00
C TRP A 257 -9.07 29.39 3.82
N THR A 258 -8.18 30.36 3.84
CA THR A 258 -8.51 31.78 3.63
C THR A 258 -8.71 32.11 2.14
N SER A 259 -9.16 33.33 1.83
CA SER A 259 -9.41 33.78 0.45
C SER A 259 -8.19 33.73 -0.48
N GLY A 260 -6.97 33.76 0.08
CA GLY A 260 -5.71 33.62 -0.67
C GLY A 260 -5.23 32.18 -0.85
N PHE A 261 -5.93 31.19 -0.29
CA PHE A 261 -5.53 29.79 -0.35
C PHE A 261 -5.67 29.25 -1.76
N THR A 262 -4.58 28.74 -2.33
CA THR A 262 -4.60 28.03 -3.60
C THR A 262 -3.77 26.77 -3.51
N ARG A 263 -4.01 25.80 -4.39
CA ARG A 263 -3.18 24.57 -4.50
C ARG A 263 -1.67 24.84 -4.71
N ARG A 264 -1.30 26.04 -5.18
CA ARG A 264 0.11 26.42 -5.41
C ARG A 264 0.66 27.32 -4.32
N ASP A 265 -0.20 27.88 -3.49
CA ASP A 265 0.14 28.89 -2.50
C ASP A 265 -0.75 28.74 -1.27
N HIS A 266 -0.21 28.05 -0.27
CA HIS A 266 -0.90 27.81 0.99
C HIS A 266 0.10 27.45 2.11
N PRO A 267 -0.21 27.79 3.37
CA PRO A 267 0.60 27.38 4.51
C PRO A 267 0.50 25.88 4.75
N THR A 268 1.39 25.38 5.62
CA THR A 268 1.29 23.99 6.12
C THR A 268 -0.01 23.79 6.91
N ILE A 269 -0.70 22.70 6.62
CA ILE A 269 -1.87 22.23 7.37
C ILE A 269 -1.53 20.88 7.97
N ILE A 270 -1.65 20.76 9.28
CA ILE A 270 -1.60 19.49 10.00
C ILE A 270 -2.87 19.40 10.83
N GLU A 271 -3.57 18.28 10.73
CA GLU A 271 -4.77 17.96 11.51
C GLU A 271 -4.67 16.52 12.00
N VAL A 272 -4.78 16.33 13.31
CA VAL A 272 -4.88 15.00 13.92
C VAL A 272 -6.37 14.65 13.98
N LEU A 273 -6.78 13.67 13.19
CA LEU A 273 -8.18 13.27 13.04
C LEU A 273 -8.57 12.15 14.01
N LEU A 274 -7.61 11.29 14.33
CA LEU A 274 -7.70 10.28 15.37
C LEU A 274 -6.35 10.19 16.08
N ASP A 275 -6.38 10.15 17.40
CA ASP A 275 -5.22 9.96 18.27
C ASP A 275 -5.40 8.70 19.13
N SER A 276 -4.43 7.79 19.03
CA SER A 276 -4.38 6.54 19.80
C SER A 276 -4.36 6.71 21.31
N GLY A 277 -3.92 7.87 21.82
CA GLY A 277 -3.93 8.20 23.25
C GLY A 277 -5.31 8.58 23.78
N THR A 278 -6.18 9.15 22.94
CA THR A 278 -7.45 9.76 23.37
C THR A 278 -8.67 9.08 22.77
N ASP A 279 -8.64 8.76 21.47
CA ASP A 279 -9.78 8.27 20.73
C ASP A 279 -9.93 6.76 20.87
N LYS A 280 -11.17 6.35 21.11
CA LYS A 280 -11.53 4.94 21.30
C LYS A 280 -12.63 4.54 20.34
N ASP A 281 -12.58 3.28 19.91
CA ASP A 281 -13.65 2.65 19.16
C ASP A 281 -14.89 2.40 20.04
N ILE A 282 -15.98 1.94 19.42
CA ILE A 282 -17.22 1.61 20.13
C ILE A 282 -17.07 0.47 21.16
N THR A 283 -15.95 -0.25 21.15
CA THR A 283 -15.62 -1.32 22.11
C THR A 283 -14.70 -0.82 23.24
N GLY A 284 -14.31 0.45 23.22
CA GLY A 284 -13.42 1.07 24.20
C GLY A 284 -11.92 0.83 23.96
N ARG A 285 -11.52 0.32 22.79
CA ARG A 285 -10.11 0.11 22.43
C ARG A 285 -9.54 1.33 21.72
N ALA A 286 -8.23 1.55 21.86
CA ALA A 286 -7.53 2.67 21.20
C ALA A 286 -7.62 2.58 19.68
N MET A 287 -7.85 3.72 19.03
CA MET A 287 -7.85 3.86 17.57
C MET A 287 -6.41 4.04 17.05
N PRO A 288 -6.10 3.62 15.80
CA PRO A 288 -4.87 4.03 15.14
C PRO A 288 -4.78 5.54 14.96
N ASN A 289 -3.57 6.09 14.94
CA ASN A 289 -3.40 7.50 14.63
C ASN A 289 -3.78 7.76 13.18
N LEU A 290 -4.53 8.83 12.92
CA LEU A 290 -4.87 9.29 11.58
C LEU A 290 -4.54 10.78 11.49
N VAL A 291 -3.50 11.12 10.73
CA VAL A 291 -2.98 12.48 10.62
C VAL A 291 -3.09 12.94 9.18
N TYR A 292 -3.81 14.04 8.96
CA TYR A 292 -3.84 14.75 7.69
C TYR A 292 -2.72 15.80 7.67
N VAL A 293 -1.93 15.77 6.59
CA VAL A 293 -0.81 16.67 6.37
C VAL A 293 -0.91 17.25 4.97
N SER A 294 -0.87 18.57 4.86
CA SER A 294 -0.62 19.28 3.62
C SER A 294 0.56 20.21 3.85
N ARG A 295 1.68 19.93 3.20
CA ARG A 295 2.90 20.76 3.32
C ARG A 295 2.66 22.16 2.76
N GLU A 296 3.43 23.13 3.25
CA GLU A 296 3.45 24.46 2.65
C GLU A 296 3.80 24.40 1.16
N LYS A 297 3.08 25.23 0.39
CA LYS A 297 3.39 25.53 -1.00
C LYS A 297 3.44 27.03 -1.17
N SER A 298 4.40 27.47 -1.96
CA SER A 298 4.48 28.85 -2.42
C SER A 298 4.73 28.86 -3.91
N SER A 299 4.08 29.80 -4.59
CA SER A 299 4.31 30.07 -6.01
C SER A 299 5.74 30.54 -6.31
N SER A 300 6.46 31.04 -5.30
CA SER A 300 7.82 31.56 -5.40
C SER A 300 8.92 30.49 -5.39
N TRP A 301 8.62 29.27 -4.92
CA TRP A 301 9.61 28.20 -4.78
C TRP A 301 9.23 26.97 -5.60
N PRO A 302 10.17 26.39 -6.37
CA PRO A 302 9.91 25.13 -7.06
C PRO A 302 9.69 24.02 -6.02
N HIS A 303 8.75 23.13 -6.31
CA HIS A 303 8.49 21.98 -5.47
C HIS A 303 8.58 20.68 -6.27
N HIS A 304 9.09 19.65 -5.62
CA HIS A 304 8.99 18.29 -6.13
C HIS A 304 7.61 17.73 -5.77
N PHE A 305 7.00 17.00 -6.69
CA PHE A 305 5.71 16.33 -6.48
C PHE A 305 5.81 15.25 -5.39
N LYS A 306 5.88 13.98 -5.79
CA LYS A 306 5.87 12.86 -4.84
C LYS A 306 7.08 12.84 -3.90
N ALA A 307 8.26 13.21 -4.40
CA ALA A 307 9.47 13.29 -3.57
C ALA A 307 9.37 14.41 -2.52
N GLY A 308 8.74 15.54 -2.86
CA GLY A 308 8.54 16.66 -1.92
C GLY A 308 7.39 16.43 -0.95
N ALA A 309 6.50 15.47 -1.21
CA ALA A 309 5.42 15.08 -0.30
C ALA A 309 5.86 14.02 0.73
N LEU A 310 6.78 13.12 0.36
CA LEU A 310 7.23 12.03 1.24
C LEU A 310 8.38 12.41 2.18
N ASN A 311 9.31 13.27 1.74
CA ASN A 311 10.49 13.62 2.53
C ASN A 311 10.25 14.53 3.75
N PRO A 312 9.25 15.44 3.77
CA PRO A 312 9.02 16.32 4.92
C PRO A 312 8.33 15.64 6.11
N ILE A 313 7.90 14.39 5.95
CA ILE A 313 7.18 13.60 6.96
C ILE A 313 8.13 12.53 7.50
#